data_AF-X0RCN9-F1
#
_entry.id   AF-X0RCN9-F1
#
_cell.length_a   1.000
_cell.length_b   1.000
_cell.length_c   1.000
_cell.angle_alpha   90.00
_cell.angle_beta   90.00
_cell.angle_gamma   90.00
#
_symmetry.space_group_name_H-M   'P 1'
#
loop_
_entity.id
_entity.type
_entity.pdbx_description
1 polymer ?
#
loop_
_entity_poly.entity_id
_entity_poly.type
_entity_poly.pdbx_seq_one_letter_code
_entity_poly.pdbx_strand_id
1 'polypeptide(L)'
;MAQFRAFSLGGPNFIRLDFTRLPNARERKQLQLRKKRLEDAEDTMVSAMARVQELVTVSGLSSVRIRGEFVRRIRPAPGDPSDRSAVAPEHRPPSTRLMSPNGIALPFFLISLLEAQSRTAPGHRPEATPIPIRRVGDEVGWTDFISTSAKTSGQGRHLMSRLDKKQQQVERTLDRLRREQLVHLPNLGHTTATHEGFVLMREGWLPEHGDNDLYRVPDEDEDYFTVPVELFTQGWIYVLADSELALLLIVARWWHIHGSEKTHYLSAGPRQRHYGLSRDSYEAHMMLGNLRLMEVIADSSRWLDNSKAEDYPAKGVKPHELRFLPDGLKAQAFPEILKEIDYQLVRR
;
A
#
# COMPACT_ATOMS: atom_id res chain seq x y z
N MET A 1 24.17 9.48 -32.21
CA MET A 1 23.72 8.36 -31.37
C MET A 1 24.24 8.59 -29.95
N ALA A 2 23.43 9.19 -29.08
CA ALA A 2 23.80 9.48 -27.70
C ALA A 2 23.41 8.30 -26.81
N GLN A 3 24.40 7.67 -26.16
CA GLN A 3 24.20 6.62 -25.16
C GLN A 3 23.56 7.23 -23.91
N PHE A 4 22.29 6.94 -23.68
CA PHE A 4 21.64 7.17 -22.39
C PHE A 4 22.19 6.17 -21.38
N ARG A 5 23.03 6.64 -20.46
CA ARG A 5 23.36 5.91 -19.23
C ARG A 5 22.11 5.82 -18.37
N ALA A 6 21.51 4.64 -18.30
CA ALA A 6 20.50 4.32 -17.31
C ALA A 6 21.14 4.41 -15.91
N PHE A 7 20.79 5.44 -15.16
CA PHE A 7 21.03 5.47 -13.72
C PHE A 7 20.21 4.34 -13.10
N SER A 8 20.89 3.32 -12.57
CA SER A 8 20.30 2.33 -11.67
C SER A 8 19.81 3.05 -10.41
N LEU A 9 18.56 3.54 -10.44
CA LEU A 9 17.84 3.96 -9.25
C LEU A 9 17.61 2.70 -8.42
N GLY A 10 18.49 2.49 -7.44
CA GLY A 10 18.32 1.47 -6.43
C GLY A 10 16.91 1.54 -5.87
N GLY A 11 16.24 0.38 -5.80
CA GLY A 11 14.91 0.30 -5.24
C GLY A 11 14.85 0.92 -3.84
N PRO A 12 13.67 1.32 -3.37
CA PRO A 12 13.51 1.85 -2.01
C PRO A 12 14.16 0.92 -0.97
N ASN A 13 15.14 1.46 -0.24
CA ASN A 13 15.85 0.77 0.84
C ASN A 13 14.90 0.62 2.05
N PHE A 14 14.00 -0.37 1.98
CA PHE A 14 13.21 -0.78 3.14
C PHE A 14 14.13 -1.47 4.14
N ILE A 15 14.18 -0.98 5.36
CA ILE A 15 14.96 -1.65 6.40
C ILE A 15 14.17 -2.88 6.84
N ARG A 16 14.80 -4.04 6.69
CA ARG A 16 14.32 -5.32 7.20
C ARG A 16 14.14 -5.24 8.73
N LEU A 17 12.94 -5.59 9.19
CA LEU A 17 12.63 -5.81 10.61
C LEU A 17 12.53 -7.32 10.82
N ASP A 18 13.43 -7.90 11.58
CA ASP A 18 13.43 -9.32 11.90
C ASP A 18 12.87 -9.55 13.31
N PHE A 19 11.68 -10.15 13.43
CA PHE A 19 11.00 -10.39 14.70
C PHE A 19 11.22 -11.79 15.26
N THR A 20 12.00 -12.66 14.61
CA THR A 20 12.33 -13.99 15.17
C THR A 20 13.42 -13.90 16.24
N ARG A 21 14.22 -12.82 16.22
CA ARG A 21 15.30 -12.54 17.18
C ARG A 21 15.12 -11.18 17.84
N LEU A 22 15.87 -10.92 18.90
CA LEU A 22 15.87 -9.59 19.52
C LEU A 22 16.23 -8.50 18.49
N PRO A 23 15.51 -7.37 18.47
CA PRO A 23 15.78 -6.31 17.51
C PRO A 23 17.12 -5.66 17.82
N ASN A 24 17.94 -5.52 16.79
CA ASN A 24 19.23 -4.85 16.87
C ASN A 24 19.05 -3.32 16.99
N ALA A 25 20.13 -2.58 17.23
CA ALA A 25 20.08 -1.13 17.42
C ALA A 25 19.45 -0.38 16.23
N ARG A 26 19.66 -0.85 14.99
CA ARG A 26 19.07 -0.25 13.79
C ARG A 26 17.57 -0.50 13.70
N GLU A 27 17.13 -1.72 13.97
CA GLU A 27 15.71 -2.11 14.01
C GLU A 27 14.95 -1.35 15.10
N ARG A 28 15.52 -1.27 16.32
CA ARG A 28 14.97 -0.47 17.43
C ARG A 28 14.79 0.99 17.03
N LYS A 29 15.80 1.59 16.39
CA LYS A 29 15.71 2.97 15.89
C LYS A 29 14.58 3.14 14.87
N GLN A 30 14.38 2.19 13.97
CA GLN A 30 13.29 2.24 12.99
C GLN A 30 11.91 2.09 13.64
N LEU A 31 11.76 1.17 14.59
CA LEU A 31 10.54 0.99 15.35
C LEU A 31 10.19 2.26 16.14
N GLN A 32 11.18 2.89 16.79
CA GLN A 32 10.99 4.18 17.48
C GLN A 32 10.57 5.30 16.53
N LEU A 33 11.21 5.41 15.35
CA LEU A 33 10.82 6.39 14.33
C LEU A 33 9.40 6.15 13.82
N ARG A 34 9.03 4.88 13.61
CA ARG A 34 7.67 4.50 13.21
C ARG A 34 6.66 4.86 14.29
N LYS A 35 6.90 4.48 15.54
CA LYS A 35 6.05 4.83 16.70
C LYS A 35 5.82 6.34 16.76
N LYS A 36 6.90 7.12 16.79
CA LYS A 36 6.81 8.58 16.84
C LYS A 36 6.01 9.17 15.69
N ARG A 37 6.20 8.67 14.45
CA ARG A 37 5.44 9.12 13.28
C ARG A 37 3.94 8.84 13.44
N LEU A 38 3.59 7.67 13.97
CA LEU A 38 2.19 7.28 14.19
C LEU A 38 1.55 8.17 15.27
N GLU A 39 2.23 8.34 16.40
CA GLU A 39 1.78 9.24 17.48
C GLU A 39 1.62 10.69 16.99
N ASP A 40 2.59 11.20 16.23
CA ASP A 40 2.54 12.56 15.67
C ASP A 40 1.40 12.74 14.64
N ALA A 41 0.84 11.65 14.09
CA ALA A 41 -0.21 11.65 13.08
C ALA A 41 -1.61 11.32 13.62
N GLU A 42 -1.73 10.93 14.89
CA GLU A 42 -2.95 10.39 15.51
C GLU A 42 -4.19 11.26 15.26
N ASP A 43 -4.16 12.54 15.65
CA ASP A 43 -5.28 13.47 15.48
C ASP A 43 -5.77 13.54 14.02
N THR A 44 -4.82 13.59 13.08
CA THR A 44 -5.12 13.71 11.65
C THR A 44 -5.69 12.42 11.08
N MET A 45 -5.26 11.28 11.64
CA MET A 45 -5.76 9.97 11.26
C MET A 45 -7.16 9.73 11.80
N VAL A 46 -7.45 10.09 13.05
CA VAL A 46 -8.80 10.01 13.63
C VAL A 46 -9.78 10.81 12.77
N SER A 47 -9.38 12.03 12.38
CA SER A 47 -10.19 12.87 11.49
C SER A 47 -10.40 12.22 10.12
N ALA A 48 -9.37 11.61 9.52
CA ALA A 48 -9.46 10.94 8.23
C ALA A 48 -10.29 9.65 8.27
N MET A 49 -10.17 8.87 9.35
CA MET A 49 -10.98 7.69 9.60
C MET A 49 -12.47 8.05 9.71
N ALA A 50 -12.81 9.14 10.40
CA ALA A 50 -14.19 9.61 10.50
C ALA A 50 -14.80 9.92 9.12
N ARG A 51 -14.01 10.52 8.21
CA ARG A 51 -14.47 10.83 6.83
C ARG A 51 -14.62 9.60 5.96
N VAL A 52 -13.69 8.65 6.07
CA VAL A 52 -13.83 7.34 5.42
C VAL A 52 -15.04 6.59 5.95
N GLN A 53 -15.29 6.63 7.27
CA GLN A 53 -16.44 5.99 7.88
C GLN A 53 -17.75 6.59 7.38
N GLU A 54 -17.84 7.92 7.32
CA GLU A 54 -18.99 8.63 6.75
C GLU A 54 -19.26 8.20 5.30
N LEU A 55 -18.23 8.18 4.46
CA LEU A 55 -18.29 7.76 3.06
C LEU A 55 -18.82 6.31 2.91
N VAL A 56 -18.29 5.38 3.73
CA VAL A 56 -18.70 3.96 3.72
C VAL A 56 -20.14 3.81 4.23
N THR A 57 -20.51 4.52 5.29
CA THR A 57 -21.87 4.47 5.86
C THR A 57 -22.92 5.00 4.89
N VAL A 58 -22.64 6.11 4.19
CA VAL A 58 -23.57 6.69 3.21
C VAL A 58 -23.74 5.77 1.99
N SER A 59 -22.66 5.16 1.50
CA SER A 59 -22.70 4.30 0.32
C SER A 59 -23.20 2.87 0.60
N GLY A 60 -23.12 2.40 1.84
CA GLY A 60 -23.42 1.02 2.20
C GLY A 60 -22.41 0.00 1.65
N LEU A 61 -21.23 0.46 1.23
CA LEU A 61 -20.20 -0.41 0.66
C LEU A 61 -19.61 -1.35 1.73
N SER A 62 -19.51 -2.63 1.42
CA SER A 62 -18.92 -3.64 2.32
C SER A 62 -17.48 -4.04 1.96
N SER A 63 -17.10 -3.83 0.69
CA SER A 63 -15.74 -4.10 0.21
C SER A 63 -15.41 -3.28 -1.03
N VAL A 64 -14.12 -3.08 -1.28
CA VAL A 64 -13.59 -2.44 -2.48
C VAL A 64 -13.10 -3.51 -3.44
N ARG A 65 -13.56 -3.46 -4.71
CA ARG A 65 -13.11 -4.33 -5.80
C ARG A 65 -11.82 -3.80 -6.41
N ILE A 66 -10.82 -4.66 -6.60
CA ILE A 66 -9.54 -4.28 -7.18
C ILE A 66 -9.16 -5.34 -8.22
N ARG A 67 -8.79 -4.93 -9.44
CA ARG A 67 -8.33 -5.87 -10.47
C ARG A 67 -7.10 -6.65 -10.00
N GLY A 68 -7.03 -7.93 -10.36
CA GLY A 68 -5.90 -8.81 -10.03
C GLY A 68 -4.55 -8.29 -10.54
N GLU A 69 -4.57 -7.60 -11.68
CA GLU A 69 -3.40 -6.96 -12.29
C GLU A 69 -2.75 -5.87 -11.43
N PHE A 70 -3.52 -5.24 -10.53
CA PHE A 70 -3.00 -4.22 -9.61
C PHE A 70 -1.91 -4.79 -8.71
N VAL A 71 -2.01 -6.06 -8.33
CA VAL A 71 -1.06 -6.74 -7.44
C VAL A 71 -0.16 -7.73 -8.16
N ARG A 72 -0.56 -8.26 -9.32
CA ARG A 72 0.15 -9.35 -9.99
C ARG A 72 0.26 -9.12 -11.48
N ARG A 73 1.48 -9.18 -12.02
CA ARG A 73 1.67 -9.24 -13.47
C ARG A 73 1.22 -10.57 -14.05
N ILE A 74 0.47 -10.52 -15.14
CA ILE A 74 0.11 -11.71 -15.92
C ILE A 74 1.39 -12.34 -16.51
N ARG A 75 2.19 -11.53 -17.21
CA ARG A 75 3.49 -11.95 -17.76
C ARG A 75 4.60 -11.66 -16.76
N PRO A 76 5.50 -12.63 -16.49
CA PRO A 76 6.62 -12.41 -15.58
C PRO A 76 7.54 -11.31 -16.10
N ALA A 77 8.17 -10.57 -15.19
CA ALA A 77 9.19 -9.59 -15.54
C ALA A 77 10.35 -10.24 -16.33
N PRO A 78 10.94 -9.49 -17.27
CA PRO A 78 12.13 -9.94 -17.98
C PRO A 78 13.33 -10.04 -17.03
N GLY A 79 14.27 -10.94 -17.37
CA GLY A 79 15.47 -11.20 -16.60
C GLY A 79 15.28 -12.23 -15.47
N ASP A 80 16.42 -12.57 -14.85
CA ASP A 80 16.50 -13.41 -13.66
C ASP A 80 17.03 -12.55 -12.50
N PRO A 81 16.15 -11.78 -11.84
CA PRO A 81 16.57 -10.86 -10.79
C PRO A 81 17.27 -11.63 -9.65
N SER A 82 18.40 -11.09 -9.18
CA SER A 82 19.03 -11.59 -7.96
C SER A 82 18.04 -11.53 -6.80
N ASP A 83 18.09 -12.53 -5.92
CA ASP A 83 17.14 -12.67 -4.82
C ASP A 83 17.05 -11.44 -3.90
N ARG A 84 18.12 -10.66 -3.89
CA ARG A 84 18.28 -9.45 -3.07
C ARG A 84 17.68 -8.19 -3.68
N SER A 85 17.36 -8.18 -4.97
CA SER A 85 16.93 -6.98 -5.70
C SER A 85 15.53 -7.16 -6.29
N ALA A 86 14.65 -6.20 -6.06
CA ALA A 86 13.40 -6.13 -6.82
C ALA A 86 13.70 -5.76 -8.28
N VAL A 87 12.84 -6.23 -9.19
CA VAL A 87 12.85 -5.81 -10.60
C VAL A 87 12.69 -4.29 -10.72
N ALA A 88 13.07 -3.71 -11.87
CA ALA A 88 12.92 -2.28 -12.09
C ALA A 88 11.45 -1.82 -11.92
N PRO A 89 11.18 -0.59 -11.42
CA PRO A 89 9.82 -0.13 -11.13
C PRO A 89 8.83 -0.34 -12.27
N GLU A 90 9.19 -0.03 -13.51
CA GLU A 90 8.40 -0.23 -14.75
C GLU A 90 8.01 -1.69 -15.01
N HIS A 91 8.68 -2.62 -14.35
CA HIS A 91 8.43 -4.05 -14.41
C HIS A 91 7.70 -4.59 -13.18
N ARG A 92 7.17 -3.70 -12.33
CA ARG A 92 6.37 -4.06 -11.16
C ARG A 92 4.89 -3.82 -11.41
N PRO A 93 4.00 -4.65 -10.82
CA PRO A 93 2.59 -4.30 -10.77
C PRO A 93 2.40 -2.96 -10.03
N PRO A 94 1.29 -2.23 -10.29
CA PRO A 94 1.02 -0.94 -9.66
C PRO A 94 1.21 -0.92 -8.13
N SER A 95 0.73 -1.95 -7.41
CA SER A 95 0.80 -2.00 -5.95
C SER A 95 2.23 -1.87 -5.41
N THR A 96 3.22 -2.49 -6.06
CA THR A 96 4.63 -2.44 -5.63
C THR A 96 5.45 -1.37 -6.33
N ARG A 97 4.95 -0.84 -7.45
CA ARG A 97 5.49 0.35 -8.15
C ARG A 97 5.20 1.65 -7.39
N LEU A 98 4.05 1.71 -6.73
CA LEU A 98 3.65 2.84 -5.87
C LEU A 98 4.32 2.86 -4.50
N MET A 99 5.02 1.80 -4.11
CA MET A 99 5.73 1.74 -2.84
C MET A 99 6.79 2.84 -2.74
N SER A 100 6.85 3.51 -1.59
CA SER A 100 7.85 4.54 -1.30
C SER A 100 8.07 4.70 0.20
N PRO A 101 9.29 5.02 0.65
CA PRO A 101 9.52 5.35 2.05
C PRO A 101 8.72 6.62 2.41
N ASN A 102 7.75 6.48 3.32
CA ASN A 102 6.90 7.56 3.84
C ASN A 102 6.02 8.28 2.82
N GLY A 103 5.84 7.75 1.61
CA GLY A 103 4.85 8.28 0.68
C GLY A 103 3.45 7.79 0.99
N ILE A 104 2.45 8.42 0.37
CA ILE A 104 1.04 8.03 0.52
C ILE A 104 0.42 7.57 -0.80
N ALA A 105 1.21 7.31 -1.84
CA ALA A 105 0.66 7.06 -3.18
C ALA A 105 -0.19 5.79 -3.25
N LEU A 106 0.28 4.69 -2.66
CA LEU A 106 -0.49 3.45 -2.58
C LEU A 106 -1.75 3.63 -1.69
N PRO A 107 -1.65 4.11 -0.44
CA PRO A 107 -2.83 4.40 0.38
C PRO A 107 -3.84 5.34 -0.28
N PHE A 108 -3.37 6.46 -0.84
CA PHE A 108 -4.20 7.46 -1.49
C PHE A 108 -4.95 6.86 -2.68
N PHE A 109 -4.27 6.10 -3.54
CA PHE A 109 -4.92 5.45 -4.68
C PHE A 109 -6.03 4.48 -4.25
N LEU A 110 -5.80 3.69 -3.20
CA LEU A 110 -6.82 2.79 -2.66
C LEU A 110 -8.01 3.55 -2.05
N ILE A 111 -7.76 4.68 -1.37
CA ILE A 111 -8.82 5.56 -0.86
C ILE A 111 -9.60 6.19 -2.03
N SER A 112 -8.93 6.54 -3.13
CA SER A 112 -9.61 7.02 -4.33
C SER A 112 -10.47 5.95 -4.99
N LEU A 113 -10.03 4.69 -5.00
CA LEU A 113 -10.88 3.57 -5.46
C LEU A 113 -12.10 3.38 -4.55
N LEU A 114 -11.92 3.48 -3.22
CA LEU A 114 -13.04 3.46 -2.26
C LEU A 114 -14.05 4.57 -2.56
N GLU A 115 -13.58 5.82 -2.75
CA GLU A 115 -14.43 6.96 -3.10
C GLU A 115 -15.19 6.73 -4.39
N ALA A 116 -14.50 6.34 -5.46
CA ALA A 116 -15.13 6.07 -6.75
C ALA A 116 -16.21 4.98 -6.65
N GLN A 117 -15.94 3.90 -5.92
CA GLN A 117 -16.90 2.79 -5.75
C GLN A 117 -18.04 3.11 -4.79
N SER A 118 -17.86 4.07 -3.88
CA SER A 118 -18.92 4.51 -2.97
C SER A 118 -20.07 5.21 -3.70
N ARG A 119 -19.80 5.77 -4.89
CA ARG A 119 -20.78 6.51 -5.71
C ARG A 119 -21.03 5.90 -7.08
N THR A 120 -20.51 4.72 -7.38
CA THR A 120 -20.62 4.12 -8.73
C THR A 120 -20.76 2.61 -8.63
N ALA A 121 -21.79 2.09 -9.30
CA ALA A 121 -22.07 0.66 -9.34
C ALA A 121 -21.02 -0.13 -10.16
N PRO A 122 -20.84 -1.44 -9.92
CA PRO A 122 -20.05 -2.32 -10.77
C PRO A 122 -20.40 -2.19 -12.26
N GLY A 123 -19.40 -2.30 -13.13
CA GLY A 123 -19.53 -2.16 -14.58
C GLY A 123 -19.66 -0.72 -15.08
N HIS A 124 -19.81 0.27 -14.19
CA HIS A 124 -19.96 1.68 -14.55
C HIS A 124 -18.67 2.47 -14.31
N ARG A 125 -18.55 3.54 -15.08
CA ARG A 125 -17.43 4.49 -14.97
C ARG A 125 -17.84 5.63 -14.04
N PRO A 126 -17.06 5.95 -12.99
CA PRO A 126 -17.27 7.15 -12.23
C PRO A 126 -16.90 8.39 -13.07
N GLU A 127 -17.64 9.47 -12.89
CA GLU A 127 -17.20 10.79 -13.34
C GLU A 127 -15.95 11.25 -12.57
N ALA A 128 -15.36 12.36 -13.03
CA ALA A 128 -14.30 13.07 -12.29
C ALA A 128 -14.68 13.23 -10.81
N THR A 129 -13.69 13.17 -9.92
CA THR A 129 -14.00 13.30 -8.49
C THR A 129 -14.66 14.66 -8.21
N PRO A 130 -15.80 14.68 -7.50
CA PRO A 130 -16.45 15.93 -7.10
C PRO A 130 -15.77 16.55 -5.88
N ILE A 131 -14.90 15.80 -5.20
CA ILE A 131 -14.25 16.23 -3.96
C ILE A 131 -13.09 17.18 -4.32
N PRO A 132 -13.10 18.43 -3.81
CA PRO A 132 -12.01 19.36 -4.08
C PRO A 132 -10.72 18.90 -3.38
N ILE A 133 -9.55 19.33 -3.88
CA ILE A 133 -8.27 18.96 -3.24
C ILE A 133 -8.23 19.46 -1.79
N ARG A 134 -8.61 20.71 -1.58
CA ARG A 134 -8.69 21.36 -0.27
C ARG A 134 -10.14 21.61 0.09
N ARG A 135 -10.46 21.50 1.39
CA ARG A 135 -11.74 21.94 1.95
C ARG A 135 -12.09 23.37 1.52
N VAL A 136 -13.30 23.55 1.01
CA VAL A 136 -13.89 24.86 0.67
C VAL A 136 -15.12 25.07 1.56
N GLY A 137 -15.05 26.04 2.49
CA GLY A 137 -16.11 26.23 3.48
C GLY A 137 -16.31 24.99 4.36
N ASP A 138 -17.54 24.47 4.39
CA ASP A 138 -17.92 23.26 5.13
C ASP A 138 -17.77 21.97 4.30
N GLU A 139 -17.41 22.07 3.01
CA GLU A 139 -17.27 20.90 2.13
C GLU A 139 -15.99 20.11 2.39
N VAL A 140 -16.11 18.78 2.40
CA VAL A 140 -14.97 17.88 2.61
C VAL A 140 -14.01 17.95 1.42
N GLY A 141 -12.70 18.02 1.69
CA GLY A 141 -11.66 17.95 0.64
C GLY A 141 -10.78 16.70 0.73
N TRP A 142 -10.01 16.39 -0.30
CA TRP A 142 -9.06 15.26 -0.30
C TRP A 142 -8.03 15.34 0.84
N THR A 143 -7.69 16.55 1.30
CA THR A 143 -6.87 16.76 2.50
C THR A 143 -7.48 16.17 3.78
N ASP A 144 -8.79 15.98 3.84
CA ASP A 144 -9.48 15.41 4.99
C ASP A 144 -9.41 13.87 5.01
N PHE A 145 -9.13 13.22 3.88
CA PHE A 145 -8.98 11.76 3.78
C PHE A 145 -7.55 11.27 3.99
N ILE A 146 -6.57 12.16 4.20
CA ILE A 146 -5.17 11.77 4.40
C ILE A 146 -4.69 12.08 5.82
N SER A 147 -3.84 11.19 6.34
CA SER A 147 -3.12 11.37 7.60
C SER A 147 -1.72 11.95 7.36
N THR A 148 -1.25 12.82 8.26
CA THR A 148 0.11 13.38 8.20
C THR A 148 0.71 13.56 9.59
N SER A 149 1.97 13.17 9.76
CA SER A 149 2.74 13.44 10.97
C SER A 149 3.38 14.84 10.97
N ALA A 150 3.11 15.64 9.93
CA ALA A 150 3.74 16.95 9.78
C ALA A 150 3.17 17.95 10.78
N LYS A 151 4.01 18.42 11.71
CA LYS A 151 3.66 19.52 12.62
C LYS A 151 3.70 20.86 11.90
N THR A 152 2.93 21.84 12.39
CA THR A 152 3.07 23.25 11.96
C THR A 152 4.51 23.68 12.23
N SER A 153 5.18 24.25 11.22
CA SER A 153 6.53 24.77 11.37
C SER A 153 6.46 26.27 11.64
N GLY A 154 7.16 26.76 12.69
CA GLY A 154 7.18 28.19 13.00
C GLY A 154 8.08 28.62 14.17
N GLN A 155 9.39 28.71 13.92
CA GLN A 155 10.14 29.95 14.16
C GLN A 155 10.84 30.30 12.84
N GLY A 156 10.23 31.16 12.02
CA GLY A 156 10.75 31.56 10.71
C GLY A 156 9.69 32.15 9.75
N ARG A 157 10.16 32.87 8.72
CA ARG A 157 9.42 33.79 7.83
C ARG A 157 8.35 33.16 6.91
N HIS A 158 8.12 31.84 6.95
CA HIS A 158 7.08 31.13 6.21
C HIS A 158 6.30 30.18 7.13
N LEU A 159 5.10 30.59 7.54
CA LEU A 159 4.19 29.78 8.34
C LEU A 159 3.36 28.88 7.41
N MET A 160 3.78 27.63 7.17
CA MET A 160 2.93 26.64 6.50
C MET A 160 2.05 25.94 7.52
N SER A 161 0.73 26.04 7.34
CA SER A 161 -0.23 25.31 8.16
C SER A 161 -0.14 23.81 7.87
N ARG A 162 -0.69 22.97 8.76
CA ARG A 162 -0.82 21.53 8.50
C ARG A 162 -1.65 21.25 7.24
N LEU A 163 -2.66 22.08 6.97
CA LEU A 163 -3.53 21.96 5.81
C LEU A 163 -2.75 22.19 4.50
N ASP A 164 -1.89 23.21 4.46
CA ASP A 164 -1.06 23.48 3.27
C ASP A 164 -0.08 22.33 2.98
N LYS A 165 0.46 21.71 4.05
CA LYS A 165 1.33 20.52 3.92
C LYS A 165 0.56 19.31 3.38
N LYS A 166 -0.67 19.09 3.86
CA LYS A 166 -1.56 18.04 3.34
C LYS A 166 -1.90 18.28 1.87
N GLN A 167 -2.26 19.51 1.49
CA GLN A 167 -2.55 19.87 0.11
C GLN A 167 -1.35 19.55 -0.80
N GLN A 168 -0.16 20.04 -0.43
CA GLN A 168 1.06 19.76 -1.21
C GLN A 168 1.37 18.26 -1.29
N GLN A 169 1.05 17.49 -0.24
CA GLN A 169 1.23 16.04 -0.23
C GLN A 169 0.25 15.35 -1.21
N VAL A 170 -1.01 15.79 -1.27
CA VAL A 170 -2.00 15.31 -2.25
C VAL A 170 -1.56 15.63 -3.68
N GLU A 171 -1.21 16.89 -3.97
CA GLU A 171 -0.77 17.32 -5.31
C GLU A 171 0.45 16.53 -5.80
N ARG A 172 1.49 16.38 -4.97
CA ARG A 172 2.67 15.56 -5.30
C ARG A 172 2.32 14.08 -5.51
N THR A 173 1.32 13.59 -4.79
CA THR A 173 0.83 12.22 -4.93
C THR A 173 0.09 12.05 -6.26
N LEU A 174 -0.75 13.00 -6.64
CA LEU A 174 -1.42 13.04 -7.94
C LEU A 174 -0.42 13.13 -9.09
N ASP A 175 0.62 13.96 -8.98
CA ASP A 175 1.70 14.03 -9.98
C ASP A 175 2.45 12.70 -10.12
N ARG A 176 2.60 11.95 -9.01
CA ARG A 176 3.16 10.60 -9.06
C ARG A 176 2.20 9.62 -9.72
N LEU A 177 0.94 9.58 -9.31
CA LEU A 177 -0.06 8.68 -9.89
C LEU A 177 -0.27 8.95 -11.38
N ARG A 178 -0.18 10.21 -11.82
CA ARG A 178 -0.23 10.58 -13.23
C ARG A 178 0.96 10.02 -14.02
N ARG A 179 2.17 10.13 -13.47
CA ARG A 179 3.37 9.52 -14.08
C ARG A 179 3.25 8.00 -14.21
N GLU A 180 2.56 7.37 -13.27
CA GLU A 180 2.26 5.94 -13.28
C GLU A 180 1.01 5.58 -14.12
N GLN A 181 0.40 6.57 -14.78
CA GLN A 181 -0.86 6.51 -15.53
C GLN A 181 -2.04 5.88 -14.76
N LEU A 182 -2.15 6.18 -13.46
CA LEU A 182 -3.25 5.75 -12.60
C LEU A 182 -4.28 6.86 -12.37
N VAL A 183 -3.94 8.10 -12.70
CA VAL A 183 -4.87 9.24 -12.73
C VAL A 183 -4.61 10.10 -13.96
N HIS A 184 -5.67 10.70 -14.48
CA HIS A 184 -5.64 11.77 -15.46
C HIS A 184 -6.00 13.09 -14.79
N LEU A 185 -5.23 14.15 -15.11
CA LEU A 185 -5.44 15.51 -14.60
C LEU A 185 -5.97 16.39 -15.75
N PRO A 186 -7.28 16.57 -15.89
CA PRO A 186 -7.87 17.26 -17.04
C PRO A 186 -7.49 18.75 -17.08
N ASN A 187 -7.26 19.35 -15.91
CA ASN A 187 -6.90 20.76 -15.77
C ASN A 187 -5.38 21.01 -15.81
N LEU A 188 -4.58 20.02 -16.17
CA LEU A 188 -3.13 20.17 -16.23
C LEU A 188 -2.76 21.21 -17.31
N GLY A 189 -2.09 22.29 -16.91
CA GLY A 189 -1.74 23.41 -17.79
C GLY A 189 -2.63 24.64 -17.62
N HIS A 190 -3.70 24.55 -16.82
CA HIS A 190 -4.44 25.73 -16.37
C HIS A 190 -3.62 26.52 -15.33
N THR A 191 -3.93 27.81 -15.18
CA THR A 191 -3.23 28.71 -14.24
C THR A 191 -3.62 28.47 -12.78
N THR A 192 -4.79 27.87 -12.54
CA THR A 192 -5.33 27.52 -11.22
C THR A 192 -6.01 26.16 -11.30
N ALA A 193 -6.24 25.52 -10.14
CA ALA A 193 -7.01 24.27 -10.03
C ALA A 193 -6.48 23.09 -10.88
N THR A 194 -5.16 23.03 -11.08
CA THR A 194 -4.50 22.04 -11.96
C THR A 194 -4.74 20.58 -11.58
N HIS A 195 -4.98 20.34 -10.29
CA HIS A 195 -5.19 19.01 -9.72
C HIS A 195 -6.65 18.71 -9.40
N GLU A 196 -7.54 19.70 -9.56
CA GLU A 196 -8.98 19.54 -9.29
C GLU A 196 -9.64 18.64 -10.33
N GLY A 197 -10.66 17.88 -9.90
CA GLY A 197 -11.45 17.03 -10.78
C GLY A 197 -10.63 15.92 -11.46
N PHE A 198 -9.62 15.37 -10.78
CA PHE A 198 -8.85 14.27 -11.34
C PHE A 198 -9.74 13.06 -11.64
N VAL A 199 -9.35 12.29 -12.65
CA VAL A 199 -10.08 11.11 -13.12
C VAL A 199 -9.22 9.88 -12.87
N LEU A 200 -9.80 8.82 -12.32
CA LEU A 200 -9.10 7.55 -12.14
C LEU A 200 -8.89 6.85 -13.49
N MET A 201 -7.72 6.25 -13.65
CA MET A 201 -7.39 5.35 -14.74
C MET A 201 -7.44 3.91 -14.25
N ARG A 202 -7.56 2.97 -15.18
CA ARG A 202 -7.60 1.54 -14.89
C ARG A 202 -6.37 1.11 -14.08
N GLU A 203 -6.59 0.42 -12.99
CA GLU A 203 -5.56 -0.02 -12.04
C GLU A 203 -4.74 -1.23 -12.53
N GLY A 204 -4.90 -1.62 -13.79
CA GLY A 204 -4.27 -2.79 -14.39
C GLY A 204 -2.90 -2.52 -14.99
N TRP A 205 -2.51 -3.39 -15.91
CA TRP A 205 -1.25 -3.26 -16.62
C TRP A 205 -1.29 -2.09 -17.62
N LEU A 206 -0.16 -1.36 -17.72
CA LEU A 206 -0.01 -0.28 -18.69
C LEU A 206 0.07 -0.86 -20.11
N PRO A 207 -0.69 -0.34 -21.07
CA PRO A 207 -0.58 -0.80 -22.46
C PRO A 207 0.85 -0.60 -22.99
N GLU A 208 1.31 -1.47 -23.89
CA GLU A 208 2.64 -1.33 -24.53
C GLU A 208 2.78 0.00 -25.27
N HIS A 209 1.66 0.52 -25.77
CA HIS A 209 1.54 1.77 -26.49
C HIS A 209 0.25 2.49 -26.09
N GLY A 210 0.33 3.82 -25.94
CA GLY A 210 -0.83 4.68 -25.69
C GLY A 210 -1.07 4.99 -24.21
N ASP A 211 -2.20 5.66 -23.98
CA ASP A 211 -2.68 6.00 -22.64
C ASP A 211 -3.45 4.82 -22.06
N ASN A 212 -3.38 4.68 -20.73
CA ASN A 212 -4.18 3.73 -19.99
C ASN A 212 -5.69 3.99 -20.17
N ASP A 213 -6.52 2.97 -19.96
CA ASP A 213 -7.97 3.10 -20.01
C ASP A 213 -8.49 3.92 -18.82
N LEU A 214 -9.66 4.53 -18.99
CA LEU A 214 -10.37 5.18 -17.90
C LEU A 214 -10.91 4.13 -16.94
N TYR A 215 -10.87 4.43 -15.64
CA TYR A 215 -11.32 3.50 -14.62
C TYR A 215 -12.82 3.19 -14.78
N ARG A 216 -13.14 1.91 -14.60
CA ARG A 216 -14.48 1.36 -14.45
C ARG A 216 -14.47 0.47 -13.23
N VAL A 217 -15.52 0.53 -12.41
CA VAL A 217 -15.64 -0.39 -11.28
C VAL A 217 -15.71 -1.84 -11.82
N PRO A 218 -14.83 -2.75 -11.39
CA PRO A 218 -14.84 -4.13 -11.89
C PRO A 218 -16.22 -4.78 -11.71
N ASP A 219 -16.78 -5.32 -12.80
CA ASP A 219 -17.98 -6.15 -12.76
C ASP A 219 -17.63 -7.62 -12.49
N GLU A 220 -18.63 -8.50 -12.52
CA GLU A 220 -18.46 -9.92 -12.22
C GLU A 220 -17.66 -10.69 -13.27
N ASP A 221 -17.50 -10.14 -14.48
CA ASP A 221 -16.85 -10.83 -15.61
C ASP A 221 -15.33 -10.56 -15.66
N GLU A 222 -14.81 -9.65 -14.83
CA GLU A 222 -13.39 -9.29 -14.76
C GLU A 222 -12.60 -10.07 -13.69
N ASP A 223 -11.27 -10.21 -13.84
CA ASP A 223 -10.38 -10.71 -12.77
C ASP A 223 -10.21 -9.62 -11.71
N TYR A 224 -11.00 -9.70 -10.64
CA TYR A 224 -10.89 -8.84 -9.47
C TYR A 224 -10.76 -9.63 -8.16
N PHE A 225 -10.41 -8.93 -7.10
CA PHE A 225 -10.53 -9.40 -5.73
C PHE A 225 -11.12 -8.30 -4.86
N THR A 226 -11.68 -8.70 -3.72
CA THR A 226 -12.28 -7.76 -2.77
C THR A 226 -11.39 -7.51 -1.57
N VAL A 227 -11.43 -6.27 -1.08
CA VAL A 227 -10.77 -5.85 0.16
C VAL A 227 -11.86 -5.32 1.11
N PRO A 228 -11.97 -5.85 2.34
CA PRO A 228 -12.97 -5.37 3.30
C PRO A 228 -12.80 -3.88 3.62
N VAL A 229 -13.92 -3.15 3.77
CA VAL A 229 -13.89 -1.71 4.09
C VAL A 229 -13.22 -1.40 5.43
N GLU A 230 -13.12 -2.39 6.31
CA GLU A 230 -12.41 -2.34 7.59
C GLU A 230 -10.93 -1.98 7.43
N LEU A 231 -10.31 -2.29 6.28
CA LEU A 231 -8.95 -1.80 5.97
C LEU A 231 -8.87 -0.26 6.06
N PHE A 232 -9.95 0.41 5.66
CA PHE A 232 -10.04 1.87 5.61
C PHE A 232 -10.65 2.42 6.89
N THR A 233 -11.79 1.88 7.33
CA THR A 233 -12.56 2.42 8.45
C THR A 233 -11.90 2.18 9.81
N GLN A 234 -11.13 1.09 9.96
CA GLN A 234 -10.36 0.83 11.19
C GLN A 234 -8.93 1.42 11.15
N GLY A 235 -8.57 2.12 10.07
CA GLY A 235 -7.34 2.90 9.97
C GLY A 235 -6.08 2.13 9.55
N TRP A 236 -6.21 0.86 9.17
CA TRP A 236 -5.08 0.03 8.70
C TRP A 236 -4.37 0.66 7.50
N ILE A 237 -5.12 1.29 6.60
CA ILE A 237 -4.63 2.03 5.44
C ILE A 237 -3.63 3.16 5.80
N TYR A 238 -3.71 3.72 7.01
CA TYR A 238 -2.86 4.83 7.45
C TYR A 238 -1.63 4.39 8.26
N VAL A 239 -1.69 3.21 8.90
CA VAL A 239 -0.64 2.76 9.82
C VAL A 239 0.32 1.74 9.23
N LEU A 240 -0.14 0.97 8.23
CA LEU A 240 0.69 0.00 7.52
C LEU A 240 1.69 0.72 6.61
N ALA A 241 2.90 0.18 6.53
CA ALA A 241 3.87 0.61 5.53
C ALA A 241 3.46 0.10 4.13
N ASP A 242 3.88 0.78 3.07
CA ASP A 242 3.52 0.36 1.70
C ASP A 242 3.88 -1.10 1.39
N SER A 243 4.97 -1.64 1.95
CA SER A 243 5.34 -3.05 1.80
C SER A 243 4.38 -4.02 2.50
N GLU A 244 3.89 -3.64 3.68
CA GLU A 244 2.89 -4.41 4.42
C GLU A 244 1.54 -4.37 3.70
N LEU A 245 1.14 -3.18 3.24
CA LEU A 245 -0.09 -3.00 2.47
C LEU A 245 -0.05 -3.76 1.14
N ALA A 246 1.04 -3.67 0.37
CA ALA A 246 1.18 -4.42 -0.88
C ALA A 246 1.13 -5.94 -0.66
N LEU A 247 1.81 -6.46 0.37
CA LEU A 247 1.77 -7.87 0.71
C LEU A 247 0.39 -8.32 1.21
N LEU A 248 -0.30 -7.48 1.99
CA LEU A 248 -1.67 -7.72 2.43
C LEU A 248 -2.63 -7.85 1.25
N LEU A 249 -2.52 -6.97 0.24
CA LEU A 249 -3.34 -7.04 -0.97
C LEU A 249 -3.06 -8.31 -1.79
N ILE A 250 -1.80 -8.77 -1.82
CA ILE A 250 -1.43 -10.01 -2.51
C ILE A 250 -2.13 -11.22 -1.86
N VAL A 251 -2.09 -11.32 -0.53
CA VAL A 251 -2.75 -12.43 0.16
C VAL A 251 -4.28 -12.30 0.14
N ALA A 252 -4.82 -11.09 0.12
CA ALA A 252 -6.26 -10.85 -0.05
C ALA A 252 -6.74 -11.37 -1.41
N ARG A 253 -5.97 -11.15 -2.48
CA ARG A 253 -6.24 -11.75 -3.80
C ARG A 253 -6.21 -13.28 -3.75
N TRP A 254 -5.23 -13.87 -3.07
CA TRP A 254 -5.17 -15.33 -2.95
C TRP A 254 -6.38 -15.89 -2.21
N TRP A 255 -6.76 -15.26 -1.11
CA TRP A 255 -7.95 -15.61 -0.35
C TRP A 255 -9.21 -15.54 -1.21
N HIS A 256 -9.35 -14.49 -2.04
CA HIS A 256 -10.48 -14.35 -2.95
C HIS A 256 -10.55 -15.47 -3.99
N ILE A 257 -9.41 -15.87 -4.58
CA ILE A 257 -9.36 -16.87 -5.66
C ILE A 257 -9.43 -18.31 -5.12
N HIS A 258 -8.83 -18.56 -3.97
CA HIS A 258 -8.57 -19.91 -3.47
C HIS A 258 -9.39 -20.28 -2.23
N GLY A 259 -10.07 -19.31 -1.62
CA GLY A 259 -10.85 -19.48 -0.39
C GLY A 259 -10.01 -19.35 0.89
N SER A 260 -10.69 -19.43 2.02
CA SER A 260 -10.14 -19.19 3.36
C SER A 260 -9.30 -20.36 3.93
N GLU A 261 -9.42 -21.55 3.37
CA GLU A 261 -8.74 -22.74 3.89
C GLU A 261 -7.35 -22.94 3.32
N LYS A 262 -7.02 -22.28 2.20
CA LYS A 262 -5.76 -22.49 1.50
C LYS A 262 -4.70 -21.50 1.94
N THR A 263 -3.51 -22.04 2.16
CA THR A 263 -2.29 -21.31 2.43
C THR A 263 -1.42 -21.31 1.17
N HIS A 264 -0.63 -20.27 0.98
CA HIS A 264 0.16 -20.09 -0.23
C HIS A 264 1.60 -19.72 0.07
N TYR A 265 2.52 -20.36 -0.66
CA TYR A 265 3.93 -20.02 -0.65
C TYR A 265 4.19 -18.86 -1.62
N LEU A 266 4.95 -17.86 -1.17
CA LEU A 266 5.49 -16.84 -2.04
C LEU A 266 6.97 -17.11 -2.33
N SER A 267 7.25 -18.03 -3.27
CA SER A 267 8.63 -18.35 -3.66
C SER A 267 9.30 -17.18 -4.37
N ALA A 268 10.63 -17.10 -4.26
CA ALA A 268 11.38 -15.89 -4.60
C ALA A 268 11.24 -15.48 -6.08
N GLY A 269 11.24 -16.46 -7.00
CA GLY A 269 11.03 -16.22 -8.43
C GLY A 269 9.68 -15.55 -8.73
N PRO A 270 8.53 -16.20 -8.44
CA PRO A 270 7.22 -15.59 -8.61
C PRO A 270 7.05 -14.26 -7.85
N ARG A 271 7.57 -14.17 -6.63
CA ARG A 271 7.54 -12.95 -5.80
C ARG A 271 8.19 -11.75 -6.50
N GLN A 272 9.36 -11.92 -7.07
CA GLN A 272 10.05 -10.82 -7.75
C GLN A 272 9.45 -10.57 -9.13
N ARG A 273 9.18 -11.62 -9.91
CA ARG A 273 8.82 -11.49 -11.33
C ARG A 273 7.36 -11.18 -11.58
N HIS A 274 6.44 -11.64 -10.73
CA HIS A 274 5.01 -11.33 -10.85
C HIS A 274 4.56 -10.23 -9.90
N TYR A 275 5.10 -10.19 -8.68
CA TYR A 275 4.64 -9.26 -7.65
C TYR A 275 5.58 -8.05 -7.47
N GLY A 276 6.79 -8.07 -8.01
CA GLY A 276 7.74 -6.96 -7.84
C GLY A 276 8.25 -6.78 -6.40
N LEU A 277 8.03 -7.77 -5.53
CA LEU A 277 8.44 -7.72 -4.13
C LEU A 277 9.90 -8.18 -3.98
N SER A 278 10.75 -7.33 -3.38
CA SER A 278 12.09 -7.73 -2.95
C SER A 278 12.02 -8.66 -1.75
N ARG A 279 13.17 -9.26 -1.40
CA ARG A 279 13.32 -9.97 -0.12
C ARG A 279 12.99 -9.05 1.06
N ASP A 280 13.52 -7.84 1.10
CA ASP A 280 13.31 -6.94 2.24
C ASP A 280 11.84 -6.51 2.39
N SER A 281 11.12 -6.30 1.29
CA SER A 281 9.69 -6.00 1.32
C SER A 281 8.84 -7.20 1.72
N TYR A 282 9.28 -8.41 1.41
CA TYR A 282 8.58 -9.64 1.79
C TYR A 282 8.56 -9.88 3.30
N GLU A 283 9.60 -9.44 4.02
CA GLU A 283 9.70 -9.57 5.48
C GLU A 283 8.57 -8.83 6.24
N ALA A 284 7.79 -8.00 5.54
CA ALA A 284 6.54 -7.45 6.03
C ALA A 284 5.54 -8.51 6.55
N HIS A 285 5.64 -9.78 6.11
CA HIS A 285 4.82 -10.86 6.64
C HIS A 285 4.96 -11.02 8.16
N MET A 286 6.12 -10.72 8.75
CA MET A 286 6.30 -10.84 10.21
C MET A 286 5.44 -9.83 10.97
N MET A 287 5.42 -8.56 10.54
CA MET A 287 4.56 -7.55 11.17
C MET A 287 3.08 -7.89 10.95
N LEU A 288 2.70 -8.25 9.74
CA LEU A 288 1.31 -8.64 9.43
C LEU A 288 0.85 -9.87 10.22
N GLY A 289 1.77 -10.82 10.44
CA GLY A 289 1.58 -11.99 11.30
C GLY A 289 1.29 -11.60 12.75
N ASN A 290 2.14 -10.77 13.34
CA ASN A 290 1.98 -10.33 14.73
C ASN A 290 0.71 -9.49 14.94
N LEU A 291 0.31 -8.69 13.94
CA LEU A 291 -0.93 -7.92 13.92
C LEU A 291 -2.18 -8.78 13.63
N ARG A 292 -2.03 -10.09 13.41
CA ARG A 292 -3.11 -11.03 13.06
C ARG A 292 -3.92 -10.62 11.82
N LEU A 293 -3.28 -9.89 10.90
CA LEU A 293 -3.82 -9.58 9.57
C LEU A 293 -3.52 -10.69 8.55
N MET A 294 -2.55 -11.54 8.91
CA MET A 294 -2.09 -12.67 8.13
C MET A 294 -1.72 -13.78 9.10
N GLU A 295 -1.97 -15.02 8.71
CA GLU A 295 -1.34 -16.17 9.36
C GLU A 295 -0.05 -16.51 8.59
N VAL A 296 1.04 -16.67 9.34
CA VAL A 296 2.34 -17.05 8.81
C VAL A 296 2.67 -18.44 9.35
N ILE A 297 2.54 -19.45 8.52
CA ILE A 297 2.89 -20.83 8.89
C ILE A 297 4.35 -21.03 8.51
N ALA A 298 5.18 -21.21 9.53
CA ALA A 298 6.59 -21.52 9.34
C ALA A 298 6.77 -22.93 8.79
N ASP A 299 7.73 -23.07 7.88
CA ASP A 299 8.19 -24.39 7.46
C ASP A 299 8.74 -25.12 8.69
N SER A 300 8.17 -26.29 9.00
CA SER A 300 8.57 -27.12 10.14
C SER A 300 10.02 -27.60 10.07
N SER A 301 10.66 -27.47 8.90
CA SER A 301 12.09 -27.75 8.70
C SER A 301 13.02 -26.55 8.99
N ARG A 302 12.49 -25.36 9.30
CA ARG A 302 13.29 -24.21 9.77
C ARG A 302 13.39 -24.24 11.29
N TRP A 303 14.62 -24.21 11.82
CA TRP A 303 14.84 -24.00 13.25
C TRP A 303 14.20 -22.69 13.71
N LEU A 304 13.56 -22.71 14.89
CA LEU A 304 12.90 -21.56 15.53
C LEU A 304 13.80 -20.33 15.73
N ASP A 305 15.13 -20.45 15.57
CA ASP A 305 16.07 -19.41 15.96
C ASP A 305 17.05 -18.96 14.87
N ASN A 306 17.11 -19.57 13.67
CA ASN A 306 18.00 -19.03 12.64
C ASN A 306 17.73 -19.49 11.21
N SER A 307 18.05 -18.58 10.32
CA SER A 307 18.04 -18.59 8.85
C SER A 307 18.81 -19.72 8.13
N LYS A 308 19.02 -20.88 8.77
CA LYS A 308 19.61 -22.09 8.18
C LYS A 308 18.69 -23.27 8.43
N ALA A 309 18.27 -23.93 7.36
CA ALA A 309 17.60 -25.23 7.46
C ALA A 309 18.63 -26.34 7.61
N GLU A 310 18.24 -27.41 8.30
CA GLU A 310 18.91 -28.70 8.16
C GLU A 310 18.78 -29.18 6.71
N ASP A 311 19.86 -29.73 6.16
CA ASP A 311 19.87 -30.38 4.84
C ASP A 311 19.35 -29.54 3.66
N TYR A 312 19.91 -28.33 3.49
CA TYR A 312 19.74 -27.51 2.28
C TYR A 312 19.89 -28.31 0.96
N PRO A 313 20.82 -29.28 0.83
CA PRO A 313 20.96 -30.07 -0.39
C PRO A 313 19.89 -31.16 -0.57
N ALA A 314 19.22 -31.65 0.49
CA ALA A 314 18.37 -32.84 0.41
C ALA A 314 16.86 -32.56 0.40
N LYS A 315 16.40 -31.49 1.05
CA LYS A 315 14.96 -31.16 1.15
C LYS A 315 14.57 -29.80 0.58
N GLY A 316 15.53 -28.88 0.46
CA GLY A 316 15.25 -27.47 0.19
C GLY A 316 14.47 -26.83 1.35
N VAL A 317 14.48 -25.49 1.41
CA VAL A 317 13.72 -24.76 2.43
C VAL A 317 12.52 -24.13 1.75
N LYS A 318 11.31 -24.43 2.23
CA LYS A 318 10.12 -23.78 1.69
C LYS A 318 10.01 -22.35 2.27
N PRO A 319 9.49 -21.39 1.49
CA PRO A 319 9.07 -20.10 2.02
C PRO A 319 7.99 -20.28 3.10
N HIS A 320 7.72 -19.23 3.87
CA HIS A 320 6.56 -19.23 4.76
C HIS A 320 5.27 -19.33 3.94
N GLU A 321 4.34 -20.12 4.45
CA GLU A 321 2.98 -20.20 3.96
C GLU A 321 2.18 -19.03 4.55
N LEU A 322 1.47 -18.32 3.69
CA LEU A 322 0.72 -17.13 4.07
C LEU A 322 -0.77 -17.36 3.83
N ARG A 323 -1.59 -16.87 4.77
CA ARG A 323 -3.05 -16.83 4.65
C ARG A 323 -3.57 -15.48 5.14
N PHE A 324 -4.50 -14.87 4.40
CA PHE A 324 -5.15 -13.62 4.80
C PHE A 324 -6.15 -13.85 5.92
N LEU A 325 -6.16 -12.96 6.92
CA LEU A 325 -7.09 -13.00 8.05
C LEU A 325 -7.97 -11.74 8.03
N PRO A 326 -9.11 -11.74 7.30
CA PRO A 326 -9.97 -10.56 7.17
C PRO A 326 -10.54 -10.09 8.52
N ASP A 327 -10.80 -10.99 9.46
CA ASP A 327 -11.28 -10.64 10.80
C ASP A 327 -10.27 -9.80 11.59
N GLY A 328 -8.97 -9.91 11.30
CA GLY A 328 -7.94 -9.06 11.89
C GLY A 328 -8.15 -7.58 11.58
N LEU A 329 -8.78 -7.27 10.43
CA LEU A 329 -9.05 -5.88 10.04
C LEU A 329 -10.13 -5.22 10.91
N LYS A 330 -10.96 -5.99 11.62
CA LYS A 330 -12.03 -5.46 12.49
C LYS A 330 -11.49 -4.76 13.74
N ALA A 331 -10.24 -5.04 14.13
CA ALA A 331 -9.59 -4.35 15.24
C ALA A 331 -9.17 -2.92 14.83
N GLN A 332 -9.21 -1.98 15.79
CA GLN A 332 -8.72 -0.63 15.56
C GLN A 332 -7.19 -0.65 15.34
N ALA A 333 -6.75 -0.16 14.19
CA ALA A 333 -5.39 -0.37 13.72
C ALA A 333 -4.33 0.35 14.58
N PHE A 334 -4.62 1.57 15.01
CA PHE A 334 -3.68 2.40 15.76
C PHE A 334 -3.26 1.82 17.12
N PRO A 335 -4.18 1.44 18.02
CA PRO A 335 -3.78 0.84 19.29
C PRO A 335 -3.07 -0.51 19.09
N GLU A 336 -3.52 -1.34 18.14
CA GLU A 336 -2.89 -2.65 17.88
C GLU A 336 -1.45 -2.51 17.37
N ILE A 337 -1.20 -1.57 16.45
CA ILE A 337 0.15 -1.39 15.92
C ILE A 337 1.11 -0.78 16.94
N LEU A 338 0.63 0.15 17.78
CA LEU A 338 1.46 0.74 18.84
C LEU A 338 1.80 -0.31 19.89
N LYS A 339 0.83 -1.13 20.30
CA LYS A 339 1.02 -2.24 21.22
C LYS A 339 2.08 -3.22 20.69
N GLU A 340 2.01 -3.59 19.41
CA GLU A 340 2.99 -4.48 18.80
C GLU A 340 4.39 -3.83 18.74
N ILE A 341 4.49 -2.57 18.32
CA ILE A 341 5.78 -1.86 18.30
C ILE A 341 6.39 -1.77 19.70
N ASP A 342 5.59 -1.47 20.72
CA ASP A 342 6.05 -1.38 22.10
C ASP A 342 6.50 -2.73 22.65
N TYR A 343 5.75 -3.79 22.35
CA TYR A 343 6.16 -5.16 22.68
C TYR A 343 7.54 -5.48 22.08
N GLN A 344 7.76 -5.19 20.80
CA GLN A 344 9.06 -5.42 20.15
C GLN A 344 10.18 -4.58 20.75
N LEU A 345 9.91 -3.33 21.16
CA LEU A 345 10.92 -2.46 21.78
C LEU A 345 11.31 -2.91 23.20
N VAL A 346 10.38 -3.47 23.97
CA VAL A 346 10.61 -3.92 25.34
C VAL A 346 11.22 -5.32 25.41
N ARG A 347 11.09 -6.13 24.35
CA ARG A 347 11.68 -7.48 24.28
C ARG A 347 13.19 -7.43 24.59
N ARG A 348 13.62 -8.24 25.56
CA ARG A 348 14.99 -8.32 26.07
C ARG A 348 15.56 -9.71 25.91
#